data_AF-A0A9Q0NXY3-F1
#
_entry.id   AF-A0A9Q0NXY3-F1
#
_cell.length_a   1.000
_cell.length_b   1.000
_cell.length_c   1.000
_cell.angle_alpha   90.00
_cell.angle_beta   90.00
_cell.angle_gamma   90.00
#
_symmetry.space_group_name_H-M   'P 1'
#
loop_
_entity.id
_entity.type
_entity.pdbx_description
1 polymer ?
#
loop_
_entity_poly.entity_id
_entity_poly.type
_entity_poly.pdbx_seq_one_letter_code
_entity_poly.pdbx_strand_id
1 'polypeptide(L)'
;MESSLKLLILLIFSFSIITISIAFDGVETTTNLSPSPPPQQQRITSPPPQVSNSDNLHDNSFFSHTTLLAPILSHLGFTQLAMVAPSLSADPTTTAWSGPFTLFAPSDSSLSTCFSCSIPDLLREHIVPGLFTIDYLRKLAFGTKIETLSPGRCMTVTSNSLNNDTVSHSSVKVFIGGVEITHPDLFNNGVLIIHGIQGYIAPLSPLSCDVERLSSLSFPNHERVTPHVTSTTHQQGVGTLMQPAIMRLMLRDAMLRLRNNGFTILSLAMRVKYPELVTLANMTVFALDDVSIFSGSHGIY
;
A
#
# COMPACT_ATOMS: atom_id res chain seq x y z
N MET A 1 -36.26 -41.21 -23.52
CA MET A 1 -35.25 -40.28 -22.95
C MET A 1 -33.97 -40.18 -23.78
N GLU A 2 -33.58 -41.20 -24.56
CA GLU A 2 -32.41 -41.12 -25.47
C GLU A 2 -32.56 -40.16 -26.66
N SER A 3 -33.78 -39.97 -27.19
CA SER A 3 -33.98 -39.16 -28.40
C SER A 3 -33.77 -37.65 -28.17
N SER A 4 -33.99 -37.17 -26.94
CA SER A 4 -33.85 -35.75 -26.57
C SER A 4 -32.38 -35.37 -26.35
N LEU A 5 -31.55 -36.32 -25.89
CA LEU A 5 -30.12 -36.12 -25.66
C LEU A 5 -29.34 -36.06 -26.99
N LYS A 6 -29.76 -36.85 -28.00
CA LYS A 6 -29.17 -36.82 -29.35
C LYS A 6 -29.44 -35.51 -30.08
N LEU A 7 -30.62 -34.90 -29.87
CA LEU A 7 -30.97 -33.61 -30.49
C LEU A 7 -30.19 -32.43 -29.89
N LEU A 8 -29.93 -32.47 -28.58
CA LEU A 8 -29.14 -31.42 -27.89
C LEU A 8 -27.67 -31.45 -28.32
N ILE A 9 -27.09 -32.63 -28.50
CA ILE A 9 -25.69 -32.79 -28.94
C ILE A 9 -25.51 -32.35 -30.40
N LEU A 10 -26.50 -32.60 -31.27
CA LEU A 10 -26.48 -32.12 -32.66
C LEU A 10 -26.55 -30.58 -32.76
N LEU A 11 -27.34 -29.92 -31.91
CA LEU A 11 -27.44 -28.45 -31.89
C LEU A 11 -26.15 -27.77 -31.39
N ILE A 12 -25.44 -28.39 -30.45
CA ILE A 12 -24.16 -27.88 -29.93
C ILE A 12 -23.04 -28.02 -30.98
N PHE A 13 -23.04 -29.10 -31.77
CA PHE A 13 -22.11 -29.25 -32.89
C PHE A 13 -22.43 -28.30 -34.06
N SER A 14 -23.70 -28.01 -34.35
CA SER A 14 -24.04 -27.07 -35.44
C SER A 14 -23.66 -25.62 -35.15
N PHE A 15 -23.64 -25.21 -33.86
CA PHE A 15 -23.25 -23.85 -33.49
C PHE A 15 -21.73 -23.63 -33.47
N SER A 16 -20.93 -24.70 -33.33
CA SER A 16 -19.45 -24.63 -33.40
C SER A 16 -18.88 -24.61 -34.82
N ILE A 17 -19.66 -24.94 -35.87
CA ILE A 17 -19.16 -24.97 -37.25
C ILE A 17 -19.34 -23.61 -37.97
N ILE A 18 -20.19 -22.71 -37.47
CA ILE A 18 -20.58 -21.49 -38.21
C ILE A 18 -19.60 -20.30 -38.07
N THR A 19 -18.57 -20.38 -37.21
CA THR A 19 -17.64 -19.24 -36.99
C THR A 19 -16.26 -19.38 -37.62
N ILE A 20 -16.03 -20.33 -38.54
CA ILE A 20 -14.73 -20.49 -39.21
C ILE A 20 -14.91 -20.51 -40.74
N SER A 21 -14.66 -19.37 -41.40
CA SER A 21 -13.91 -19.22 -42.67
C SER A 21 -14.34 -18.02 -43.53
N ILE A 22 -13.54 -16.97 -43.41
CA ILE A 22 -13.00 -16.02 -44.40
C ILE A 22 -13.20 -16.28 -45.92
N ALA A 23 -13.66 -15.21 -46.60
CA ALA A 23 -13.07 -14.48 -47.76
C ALA A 23 -13.17 -14.97 -49.23
N PHE A 24 -13.29 -13.94 -50.10
CA PHE A 24 -13.01 -13.79 -51.56
C PHE A 24 -13.99 -14.30 -52.64
N ASP A 25 -14.53 -13.35 -53.42
CA ASP A 25 -14.39 -13.13 -54.89
C ASP A 25 -15.43 -12.05 -55.29
N GLY A 26 -15.17 -11.00 -56.08
CA GLY A 26 -14.40 -10.91 -57.32
C GLY A 26 -15.39 -10.97 -58.50
N VAL A 27 -15.58 -9.85 -59.24
CA VAL A 27 -15.87 -9.78 -60.69
C VAL A 27 -16.09 -8.32 -61.13
N GLU A 28 -15.61 -8.08 -62.35
CA GLU A 28 -15.17 -6.86 -63.01
C GLU A 28 -16.27 -6.07 -63.73
N THR A 29 -16.03 -4.77 -63.96
CA THR A 29 -16.42 -4.13 -65.22
C THR A 29 -15.36 -3.11 -65.67
N THR A 30 -14.89 -3.32 -66.90
CA THR A 30 -13.87 -2.61 -67.68
C THR A 30 -14.21 -1.16 -68.06
N THR A 31 -13.19 -0.30 -68.26
CA THR A 31 -12.95 0.42 -69.54
C THR A 31 -11.63 1.23 -69.57
N ASN A 32 -10.87 1.02 -70.66
CA ASN A 32 -10.03 1.94 -71.46
C ASN A 32 -8.64 2.47 -71.01
N LEU A 33 -7.60 1.75 -71.46
CA LEU A 33 -6.53 2.10 -72.44
C LEU A 33 -5.53 3.28 -72.26
N SER A 34 -4.24 2.91 -72.45
CA SER A 34 -3.02 3.62 -72.95
C SER A 34 -1.86 4.00 -71.98
N PRO A 35 -0.57 3.98 -72.43
CA PRO A 35 0.56 3.44 -71.64
C PRO A 35 1.70 4.42 -71.22
N SER A 36 2.44 4.01 -70.16
CA SER A 36 3.82 4.34 -69.61
C SER A 36 4.68 5.49 -70.18
N PRO A 37 5.65 6.14 -69.45
CA PRO A 37 6.55 5.60 -68.39
C PRO A 37 6.86 6.54 -67.17
N PRO A 38 7.69 6.14 -66.16
CA PRO A 38 8.08 6.97 -64.99
C PRO A 38 9.47 7.64 -65.22
N PRO A 39 10.16 8.28 -64.24
CA PRO A 39 9.79 8.91 -62.94
C PRO A 39 10.26 10.40 -62.84
N GLN A 40 9.86 11.17 -61.81
CA GLN A 40 10.76 12.08 -61.06
C GLN A 40 10.08 12.81 -59.88
N GLN A 41 10.87 13.00 -58.82
CA GLN A 41 10.57 13.65 -57.55
C GLN A 41 10.13 15.12 -57.71
N GLN A 42 9.13 15.57 -56.94
CA GLN A 42 9.00 16.98 -56.59
C GLN A 42 8.42 17.16 -55.17
N ARG A 43 9.28 17.70 -54.31
CA ARG A 43 9.04 18.23 -52.98
C ARG A 43 8.17 19.49 -53.11
N ILE A 44 7.04 19.57 -52.40
CA ILE A 44 6.30 20.82 -52.21
C ILE A 44 6.14 21.07 -50.71
N THR A 45 6.73 22.16 -50.27
CA THR A 45 6.71 22.74 -48.92
C THR A 45 5.48 23.63 -48.71
N SER A 46 4.86 23.55 -47.53
CA SER A 46 3.89 24.53 -47.02
C SER A 46 4.22 24.94 -45.57
N PRO A 47 3.83 26.15 -45.11
CA PRO A 47 4.47 26.90 -44.02
C PRO A 47 3.92 26.57 -42.60
N PRO A 48 4.61 26.99 -41.52
CA PRO A 48 4.23 26.61 -40.14
C PRO A 48 3.25 27.61 -39.50
N PRO A 49 2.23 27.14 -38.77
CA PRO A 49 1.57 27.95 -37.75
C PRO A 49 2.07 27.60 -36.33
N GLN A 50 2.05 28.62 -35.50
CA GLN A 50 2.65 28.73 -34.18
C GLN A 50 2.02 27.88 -33.07
N VAL A 51 2.90 27.46 -32.17
CA VAL A 51 2.76 27.11 -30.74
C VAL A 51 1.37 27.33 -30.11
N SER A 52 0.81 26.24 -29.58
CA SER A 52 0.06 26.24 -28.32
C SER A 52 0.68 25.16 -27.44
N ASN A 53 1.63 25.56 -26.60
CA ASN A 53 2.19 24.72 -25.54
C ASN A 53 1.14 24.55 -24.46
N SER A 54 0.36 23.48 -24.54
CA SER A 54 -0.45 22.99 -23.44
C SER A 54 -0.62 21.49 -23.65
N ASP A 55 0.34 20.74 -23.13
CA ASP A 55 0.16 19.41 -22.52
C ASP A 55 1.50 18.94 -21.93
N ASN A 56 2.05 19.76 -21.02
CA ASN A 56 2.88 19.21 -19.94
C ASN A 56 1.92 18.76 -18.83
N LEU A 57 1.13 17.73 -19.12
CA LEU A 57 0.57 16.92 -18.04
C LEU A 57 1.75 16.08 -17.56
N HIS A 58 2.46 16.58 -16.56
CA HIS A 58 3.55 15.88 -15.91
C HIS A 58 3.24 14.39 -15.76
N ASP A 59 4.19 13.57 -16.18
CA ASP A 59 4.40 12.14 -15.89
C ASP A 59 4.47 11.82 -14.38
N ASN A 60 3.80 12.59 -13.52
CA ASN A 60 3.72 12.39 -12.08
C ASN A 60 2.57 11.45 -11.66
N SER A 61 1.89 10.80 -12.62
CA SER A 61 1.07 9.60 -12.36
C SER A 61 1.97 8.34 -12.35
N PHE A 62 3.09 8.43 -11.62
CA PHE A 62 3.86 7.26 -11.23
C PHE A 62 2.96 6.43 -10.32
N PHE A 63 2.23 5.48 -10.93
CA PHE A 63 1.39 4.44 -10.36
C PHE A 63 1.02 4.65 -8.89
N SER A 64 -0.22 5.08 -8.61
CA SER A 64 -0.77 4.88 -7.26
C SER A 64 -0.50 3.42 -6.88
N HIS A 65 0.34 3.18 -5.87
CA HIS A 65 0.76 1.83 -5.48
C HIS A 65 -0.45 0.93 -5.17
N THR A 66 -1.59 1.54 -4.91
CA THR A 66 -2.91 0.92 -4.73
C THR A 66 -3.55 0.40 -6.03
N THR A 67 -3.24 0.95 -7.20
CA THR A 67 -3.80 0.51 -8.50
C THR A 67 -3.35 -0.90 -8.86
N LEU A 68 -2.12 -1.27 -8.51
CA LEU A 68 -1.60 -2.62 -8.72
C LEU A 68 -2.05 -3.61 -7.63
N LEU A 69 -2.62 -3.13 -6.51
CA LEU A 69 -2.96 -3.97 -5.38
C LEU A 69 -4.05 -4.99 -5.73
N ALA A 70 -5.11 -4.56 -6.44
CA ALA A 70 -6.20 -5.45 -6.83
C ALA A 70 -5.73 -6.65 -7.70
N PRO A 71 -5.01 -6.47 -8.81
CA PRO A 71 -4.54 -7.60 -9.61
C PRO A 71 -3.53 -8.49 -8.86
N ILE A 72 -2.66 -7.92 -8.02
CA ILE A 72 -1.72 -8.70 -7.19
C ILE A 72 -2.50 -9.59 -6.21
N LEU A 73 -3.46 -9.02 -5.48
CA LEU A 73 -4.27 -9.78 -4.51
C LEU A 73 -5.08 -10.88 -5.17
N SER A 74 -5.68 -10.59 -6.33
CA SER A 74 -6.41 -11.58 -7.11
C SER A 74 -5.51 -12.75 -7.53
N HIS A 75 -4.29 -12.45 -8.02
CA HIS A 75 -3.32 -13.47 -8.40
C HIS A 75 -2.85 -14.34 -7.23
N LEU A 76 -2.73 -13.75 -6.03
CA LEU A 76 -2.36 -14.46 -4.81
C LEU A 76 -3.54 -15.22 -4.16
N GLY A 77 -4.75 -15.12 -4.72
CA GLY A 77 -5.95 -15.81 -4.21
C GLY A 77 -6.70 -15.09 -3.08
N PHE A 78 -6.44 -13.80 -2.87
CA PHE A 78 -7.17 -12.95 -1.91
C PHE A 78 -8.30 -12.19 -2.64
N THR A 79 -9.31 -12.91 -3.12
CA THR A 79 -10.32 -12.35 -4.03
C THR A 79 -11.19 -11.30 -3.38
N GLN A 80 -11.57 -11.47 -2.11
CA GLN A 80 -12.42 -10.51 -1.41
C GLN A 80 -11.69 -9.19 -1.16
N LEU A 81 -10.41 -9.24 -0.79
CA LEU A 81 -9.58 -8.05 -0.63
C LEU A 81 -9.32 -7.37 -1.98
N ALA A 82 -9.08 -8.16 -3.04
CA ALA A 82 -8.89 -7.63 -4.39
C ALA A 82 -10.10 -6.82 -4.88
N MET A 83 -11.32 -7.30 -4.59
CA MET A 83 -12.57 -6.64 -4.95
C MET A 83 -12.75 -5.27 -4.30
N VAL A 84 -12.29 -5.11 -3.05
CA VAL A 84 -12.40 -3.83 -2.33
C VAL A 84 -11.16 -2.95 -2.44
N ALA A 85 -10.03 -3.45 -2.94
CA ALA A 85 -8.79 -2.67 -3.07
C ALA A 85 -8.96 -1.29 -3.77
N PRO A 86 -9.82 -1.14 -4.79
CA PRO A 86 -10.10 0.18 -5.38
C PRO A 86 -10.68 1.21 -4.39
N SER A 87 -11.35 0.78 -3.31
CA SER A 87 -11.90 1.70 -2.30
C SER A 87 -10.82 2.46 -1.53
N LEU A 88 -9.58 1.95 -1.50
CA LEU A 88 -8.44 2.69 -0.96
C LEU A 88 -8.19 3.95 -1.78
N SER A 89 -8.24 3.88 -3.11
CA SER A 89 -8.04 5.05 -3.96
C SER A 89 -9.10 6.15 -3.82
N ALA A 90 -10.25 5.84 -3.22
CA ALA A 90 -11.28 6.82 -2.93
C ALA A 90 -11.09 7.52 -1.57
N ASP A 91 -10.22 6.99 -0.71
CA ASP A 91 -10.02 7.52 0.64
C ASP A 91 -8.87 8.55 0.68
N PRO A 92 -9.10 9.76 1.20
CA PRO A 92 -8.10 10.82 1.24
C PRO A 92 -6.89 10.50 2.13
N THR A 93 -7.03 9.65 3.14
CA THR A 93 -5.92 9.28 4.04
C THR A 93 -4.97 8.27 3.40
N THR A 94 -5.51 7.38 2.57
CA THR A 94 -4.71 6.33 1.91
C THR A 94 -4.15 6.79 0.57
N THR A 95 -4.88 7.60 -0.19
CA THR A 95 -4.35 8.28 -1.39
C THR A 95 -3.25 9.28 -1.05
N ALA A 96 -3.26 9.79 0.17
CA ALA A 96 -2.22 10.68 0.65
C ALA A 96 -0.93 10.00 1.11
N TRP A 97 -1.00 8.70 1.39
CA TRP A 97 0.18 7.90 1.64
C TRP A 97 0.78 7.47 0.29
N SER A 98 1.89 8.09 -0.10
CA SER A 98 2.66 7.72 -1.29
C SER A 98 3.88 6.83 -0.98
N GLY A 99 4.08 6.47 0.29
CA GLY A 99 5.23 5.69 0.73
C GLY A 99 5.05 4.19 0.56
N PRO A 100 6.10 3.39 0.87
CA PRO A 100 5.98 1.95 0.90
C PRO A 100 5.02 1.49 1.99
N PHE A 101 4.41 0.31 1.83
CA PHE A 101 3.50 -0.24 2.85
C PHE A 101 3.56 -1.76 2.90
N THR A 102 3.06 -2.31 4.00
CA THR A 102 2.91 -3.75 4.21
C THR A 102 1.44 -4.07 4.44
N LEU A 103 0.93 -5.08 3.75
CA LEU A 103 -0.42 -5.61 3.93
C LEU A 103 -0.35 -6.97 4.61
N PHE A 104 -1.08 -7.11 5.72
CA PHE A 104 -1.36 -8.40 6.34
C PHE A 104 -2.68 -8.92 5.77
N ALA A 105 -2.62 -9.79 4.76
CA ALA A 105 -3.78 -10.24 4.00
C ALA A 105 -4.47 -11.43 4.68
N PRO A 106 -5.67 -11.27 5.26
CA PRO A 106 -6.49 -12.39 5.69
C PRO A 106 -6.96 -13.22 4.50
N SER A 107 -7.03 -14.54 4.66
CA SER A 107 -7.62 -15.42 3.64
C SER A 107 -9.11 -15.12 3.43
N ASP A 108 -9.62 -15.40 2.23
CA ASP A 108 -11.05 -15.24 1.93
C ASP A 108 -11.94 -16.07 2.88
N SER A 109 -11.48 -17.26 3.28
CA SER A 109 -12.15 -18.07 4.30
C SER A 109 -12.20 -17.38 5.66
N SER A 110 -11.13 -16.69 6.07
CA SER A 110 -11.11 -15.95 7.34
C SER A 110 -12.07 -14.77 7.30
N LEU A 111 -12.11 -14.03 6.20
CA LEU A 111 -13.03 -12.91 6.00
C LEU A 111 -14.50 -13.35 6.04
N SER A 112 -14.80 -14.53 5.48
CA SER A 112 -16.17 -15.08 5.47
C SER A 112 -16.73 -15.37 6.88
N THR A 113 -15.86 -15.45 7.89
CA THR A 113 -16.29 -15.65 9.28
C THR A 113 -16.70 -14.35 9.99
N CYS A 114 -16.37 -13.18 9.43
CA CYS A 114 -16.74 -11.90 10.02
C CYS A 114 -17.99 -11.29 9.37
N PHE A 115 -19.16 -11.68 9.86
CA PHE A 115 -20.45 -11.22 9.31
C PHE A 115 -20.75 -9.73 9.52
N SER A 116 -20.14 -9.10 10.52
CA SER A 116 -20.34 -7.68 10.84
C SER A 116 -19.21 -6.77 10.37
N CYS A 117 -18.15 -7.32 9.74
CA CYS A 117 -17.02 -6.53 9.27
C CYS A 117 -17.35 -5.78 7.97
N SER A 118 -16.93 -4.52 7.91
CA SER A 118 -16.75 -3.80 6.66
C SER A 118 -15.40 -4.20 6.07
N ILE A 119 -15.39 -4.98 4.98
CA ILE A 119 -14.14 -5.42 4.31
C ILE A 119 -13.28 -4.23 3.84
N PRO A 120 -13.86 -3.12 3.32
CA PRO A 120 -13.08 -1.91 3.01
C PRO A 120 -12.35 -1.32 4.23
N ASP A 121 -13.03 -1.21 5.38
CA ASP A 121 -12.42 -0.66 6.59
C ASP A 121 -11.37 -1.63 7.16
N LEU A 122 -11.67 -2.92 7.10
CA LEU A 122 -10.76 -3.99 7.50
C LEU A 122 -9.48 -3.94 6.67
N LEU A 123 -9.58 -3.79 5.33
CA LEU A 123 -8.42 -3.69 4.45
C LEU A 123 -7.52 -2.52 4.86
N ARG A 124 -8.08 -1.36 5.21
CA ARG A 124 -7.29 -0.20 5.66
C ARG A 124 -6.57 -0.47 6.96
N GLU A 125 -7.26 -1.09 7.90
CA GLU A 125 -6.65 -1.47 9.17
C GLU A 125 -5.58 -2.54 8.95
N HIS A 126 -5.69 -3.42 7.95
CA HIS A 126 -4.68 -4.43 7.63
C HIS A 126 -3.45 -3.92 6.87
N ILE A 127 -3.42 -2.64 6.51
CA ILE A 127 -2.27 -2.01 5.87
C ILE A 127 -1.52 -1.15 6.88
N VAL A 128 -0.21 -1.35 6.98
CA VAL A 128 0.69 -0.52 7.78
C VAL A 128 1.67 0.25 6.89
N PRO A 129 1.91 1.55 7.15
CA PRO A 129 2.95 2.32 6.49
C PRO A 129 4.33 1.73 6.76
N GLY A 130 5.13 1.53 5.70
CA GLY A 130 6.48 0.97 5.78
C GLY A 130 6.60 -0.48 5.31
N LEU A 131 7.81 -0.86 4.91
CA LEU A 131 8.20 -2.24 4.61
C LEU A 131 8.54 -3.00 5.90
N PHE A 132 7.78 -4.04 6.21
CA PHE A 132 8.01 -4.96 7.32
C PHE A 132 8.18 -6.37 6.77
N THR A 133 9.40 -6.78 6.43
CA THR A 133 9.68 -8.19 6.07
C THR A 133 9.52 -9.11 7.27
N ILE A 134 9.39 -10.43 7.06
CA ILE A 134 9.28 -11.35 8.20
C ILE A 134 10.50 -11.27 9.12
N ASP A 135 11.69 -11.13 8.55
CA ASP A 135 12.94 -11.02 9.30
C ASP A 135 13.05 -9.72 10.08
N TYR A 136 12.48 -8.62 9.56
CA TYR A 136 12.38 -7.38 10.31
C TYR A 136 11.39 -7.51 11.46
N LEU A 137 10.22 -8.09 11.22
CA LEU A 137 9.20 -8.33 12.24
C LEU A 137 9.72 -9.20 13.40
N ARG A 138 10.54 -10.22 13.11
CA ARG A 138 11.17 -11.08 14.13
C ARG A 138 12.14 -10.33 15.05
N LYS A 139 12.73 -9.23 14.59
CA LYS A 139 13.66 -8.40 15.36
C LYS A 139 12.95 -7.34 16.20
N LEU A 140 11.66 -7.10 15.96
CA LEU A 140 10.89 -6.16 16.75
C LEU A 140 10.77 -6.66 18.19
N ALA A 141 10.84 -5.72 19.14
CA ALA A 141 10.56 -6.03 20.53
C ALA A 141 9.15 -6.60 20.67
N PHE A 142 8.98 -7.60 21.52
CA PHE A 142 7.66 -8.14 21.83
C PHE A 142 6.71 -7.03 22.29
N GLY A 143 5.51 -6.98 21.72
CA GLY A 143 4.51 -5.96 22.03
C GLY A 143 4.68 -4.65 21.26
N THR A 144 5.59 -4.59 20.29
CA THR A 144 5.76 -3.40 19.42
C THR A 144 4.43 -3.04 18.76
N LYS A 145 4.07 -1.75 18.81
CA LYS A 145 2.86 -1.23 18.16
C LYS A 145 3.20 -0.58 16.83
N ILE A 146 2.49 -0.96 15.78
CA ILE A 146 2.62 -0.41 14.43
C ILE A 146 1.29 0.24 14.08
N GLU A 147 1.31 1.54 13.77
CA GLU A 147 0.10 2.24 13.33
C GLU A 147 -0.29 1.81 11.91
N THR A 148 -1.59 1.67 11.68
CA THR A 148 -2.18 1.28 10.40
C THR A 148 -2.47 2.51 9.54
N LEU A 149 -2.95 2.32 8.31
CA LEU A 149 -3.47 3.43 7.50
C LEU A 149 -4.75 4.06 8.08
N SER A 150 -5.34 3.44 9.11
CA SER A 150 -6.41 4.04 9.90
C SER A 150 -5.80 4.80 11.09
N PRO A 151 -5.83 6.16 11.10
CA PRO A 151 -5.16 6.95 12.14
C PRO A 151 -5.61 6.60 13.56
N GLY A 152 -4.67 6.55 14.51
CA GLY A 152 -4.91 6.19 15.91
C GLY A 152 -5.07 4.68 16.16
N ARG A 153 -5.12 3.86 15.10
CA ARG A 153 -5.27 2.42 15.19
C ARG A 153 -3.94 1.71 14.97
N CYS A 154 -3.47 1.00 15.98
CA CYS A 154 -2.21 0.27 15.99
C CYS A 154 -2.43 -1.24 16.16
N MET A 155 -1.71 -2.02 15.36
CA MET A 155 -1.55 -3.45 15.56
C MET A 155 -0.37 -3.75 16.48
N THR A 156 -0.50 -4.77 17.31
CA THR A 156 0.57 -5.25 18.17
C THR A 156 1.31 -6.40 17.49
N VAL A 157 2.63 -6.32 17.42
CA VAL A 157 3.52 -7.40 17.00
C VAL A 157 3.92 -8.22 18.21
N THR A 158 3.70 -9.52 18.14
CA THR A 158 4.18 -10.48 19.13
C THR A 158 4.90 -11.63 18.44
N SER A 159 5.75 -12.32 19.19
CA SER A 159 6.50 -13.47 18.71
C SER A 159 6.51 -14.55 19.78
N ASN A 160 6.63 -15.82 19.38
CA ASN A 160 6.87 -16.87 20.35
C ASN A 160 8.36 -16.85 20.74
N SER A 161 8.67 -16.39 21.95
CA SER A 161 10.02 -16.52 22.50
C SER A 161 10.29 -17.99 22.80
N LEU A 162 11.10 -18.65 21.98
CA LEU A 162 11.69 -19.94 22.32
C LEU A 162 12.98 -19.63 23.09
N ASN A 163 12.95 -19.79 24.42
CA ASN A 163 14.07 -19.55 25.35
C ASN A 163 15.24 -20.54 25.17
N ASN A 164 15.39 -21.15 24.00
CA ASN A 164 16.43 -22.12 23.69
C ASN A 164 17.33 -21.52 22.61
N ASP A 165 18.57 -21.21 22.98
CA ASP A 165 19.67 -20.71 22.13
C ASP A 165 19.97 -21.60 20.90
N THR A 166 19.33 -22.77 20.79
CA THR A 166 19.51 -23.75 19.72
C THR A 166 18.49 -23.62 18.58
N VAL A 167 17.49 -22.75 18.72
CA VAL A 167 16.41 -22.60 17.74
C VAL A 167 16.80 -21.54 16.71
N SER A 168 16.83 -21.92 15.43
CA SER A 168 17.08 -20.99 14.33
C SER A 168 16.10 -19.80 14.39
N HIS A 169 16.61 -18.59 14.22
CA HIS A 169 15.80 -17.36 14.14
C HIS A 169 14.66 -17.48 13.10
N SER A 170 14.82 -18.36 12.11
CA SER A 170 13.82 -18.67 11.07
C SER A 170 12.58 -19.42 11.59
N SER A 171 12.65 -20.10 12.74
CA SER A 171 11.50 -20.82 13.32
C SER A 171 10.69 -20.01 14.35
N VAL A 172 11.07 -18.76 14.59
CA VAL A 172 10.25 -17.83 15.37
C VAL A 172 9.01 -17.47 14.56
N LYS A 173 7.85 -17.84 15.11
CA LYS A 173 6.52 -17.46 14.63
C LYS A 173 6.22 -16.04 15.08
N VAL A 174 5.71 -15.24 14.16
CA VAL A 174 5.30 -13.85 14.38
C VAL A 174 3.79 -13.77 14.29
N PHE A 175 3.20 -13.00 15.20
CA PHE A 175 1.79 -12.72 15.25
C PHE A 175 1.57 -11.20 15.16
N ILE A 176 0.53 -10.80 14.44
CA ILE A 176 0.12 -9.40 14.26
C ILE A 176 -1.33 -9.29 14.72
N GLY A 177 -1.59 -8.43 15.70
CA GLY A 177 -2.92 -8.31 16.31
C GLY A 177 -3.42 -9.62 16.93
N GLY A 178 -2.50 -10.51 17.34
CA GLY A 178 -2.82 -11.85 17.86
C GLY A 178 -3.05 -12.92 16.79
N VAL A 179 -2.93 -12.60 15.50
CA VAL A 179 -3.10 -13.54 14.38
C VAL A 179 -1.75 -13.96 13.83
N GLU A 180 -1.53 -15.25 13.61
CA GLU A 180 -0.26 -15.77 13.07
C GLU A 180 -0.04 -15.34 11.61
N ILE A 181 1.16 -14.87 11.30
CA ILE A 181 1.63 -14.77 9.91
C ILE A 181 1.98 -16.18 9.42
N THR A 182 1.11 -16.77 8.61
CA THR A 182 1.27 -18.14 8.11
C THR A 182 2.00 -18.21 6.78
N HIS A 183 1.90 -17.16 5.97
CA HIS A 183 2.57 -17.06 4.68
C HIS A 183 3.38 -15.77 4.62
N PRO A 184 4.61 -15.77 5.15
CA PRO A 184 5.44 -14.58 5.16
C PRO A 184 5.92 -14.21 3.75
N ASP A 185 6.02 -12.90 3.49
CA ASP A 185 6.63 -12.32 2.28
C ASP A 185 6.12 -12.92 0.95
N LEU A 186 4.80 -13.20 0.85
CA LEU A 186 4.15 -13.72 -0.36
C LEU A 186 4.37 -12.82 -1.60
N PHE A 187 4.53 -11.53 -1.36
CA PHE A 187 4.90 -10.57 -2.39
C PHE A 187 5.81 -9.52 -1.78
N ASN A 188 6.87 -9.16 -2.51
CA ASN A 188 7.76 -8.06 -2.15
C ASN A 188 8.36 -7.47 -3.42
N ASN A 189 8.04 -6.22 -3.72
CA ASN A 189 8.62 -5.47 -4.85
C ASN A 189 9.39 -4.21 -4.40
N GLY A 190 9.77 -4.12 -3.12
CA GLY A 190 10.46 -2.97 -2.56
C GLY A 190 9.60 -1.74 -2.26
N VAL A 191 8.31 -1.76 -2.63
CA VAL A 191 7.33 -0.71 -2.24
C VAL A 191 6.08 -1.29 -1.56
N LEU A 192 5.80 -2.56 -1.79
CA LEU A 192 4.70 -3.32 -1.23
C LEU A 192 5.23 -4.66 -0.71
N ILE A 193 4.90 -4.99 0.53
CA ILE A 193 5.05 -6.34 1.08
C ILE A 193 3.66 -6.90 1.41
N ILE A 194 3.41 -8.16 1.07
CA ILE A 194 2.18 -8.86 1.45
C ILE A 194 2.55 -10.09 2.28
N HIS A 195 1.99 -10.17 3.48
CA HIS A 195 2.02 -11.37 4.33
C HIS A 195 0.62 -11.97 4.38
N GLY A 196 0.49 -13.28 4.15
CA GLY A 196 -0.76 -13.99 4.40
C GLY A 196 -0.91 -14.34 5.88
N ILE A 197 -2.09 -14.06 6.43
CA ILE A 197 -2.46 -14.40 7.81
C ILE A 197 -3.64 -15.38 7.82
N GLN A 198 -3.67 -16.26 8.83
CA GLN A 198 -4.78 -17.20 9.02
C GLN A 198 -5.68 -16.70 10.16
N GLY A 199 -6.85 -16.17 9.80
CA GLY A 199 -7.70 -15.37 10.67
C GLY A 199 -7.83 -13.95 10.13
N TYR A 200 -8.42 -13.06 10.91
CA TYR A 200 -8.47 -11.63 10.62
C TYR A 200 -8.24 -10.85 11.92
N ILE A 201 -7.67 -9.64 11.79
CA ILE A 201 -7.51 -8.74 12.92
C ILE A 201 -8.82 -7.98 13.08
N ALA A 202 -9.52 -8.18 14.19
CA ALA A 202 -10.77 -7.48 14.45
C ALA A 202 -10.55 -5.96 14.46
N PRO A 203 -11.61 -5.16 14.19
CA PRO A 203 -11.50 -3.70 14.16
C PRO A 203 -10.78 -3.14 15.39
N LEU A 204 -9.72 -2.38 15.14
CA LEU A 204 -8.84 -1.82 16.15
C LEU A 204 -9.50 -0.60 16.82
N SER A 205 -9.27 -0.46 18.13
CA SER A 205 -9.71 0.73 18.86
C SER A 205 -9.01 1.98 18.31
N PRO A 206 -9.72 3.13 18.15
CA PRO A 206 -9.12 4.42 17.80
C PRO A 206 -8.05 4.92 18.78
N LEU A 207 -7.91 4.30 19.96
CA LEU A 207 -6.94 4.64 21.00
C LEU A 207 -5.85 3.57 21.16
N SER A 208 -5.79 2.57 20.27
CA SER A 208 -4.88 1.43 20.40
C SER A 208 -3.40 1.82 20.30
N CYS A 209 -3.08 2.94 19.65
CA CYS A 209 -1.72 3.49 19.67
C CYS A 209 -1.31 4.10 21.02
N ASP A 210 -2.26 4.63 21.80
CA ASP A 210 -1.98 5.45 23.00
C ASP A 210 -2.25 4.72 24.34
N VAL A 211 -2.42 3.39 24.32
CA VAL A 211 -2.77 2.61 25.53
C VAL A 211 -1.77 2.77 26.69
N GLU A 212 -0.49 3.07 26.42
CA GLU A 212 0.50 3.34 27.47
C GLU A 212 0.17 4.62 28.27
N ARG A 213 -0.41 5.64 27.64
CA ARG A 213 -0.91 6.85 28.32
C ARG A 213 -2.18 6.60 29.14
N LEU A 214 -2.99 5.63 28.73
CA LEU A 214 -4.24 5.27 29.44
C LEU A 214 -4.00 4.29 30.60
N SER A 215 -2.87 3.57 30.59
CA SER A 215 -2.51 2.59 31.63
C SER A 215 -1.67 3.19 32.77
N SER A 216 -1.21 4.44 32.64
CA SER A 216 -0.56 5.14 33.74
C SER A 216 -1.61 5.71 34.70
N LEU A 217 -1.89 4.99 35.80
CA LEU A 217 -2.53 5.54 37.01
C LEU A 217 -1.61 6.54 37.75
N SER A 218 -0.78 7.27 37.02
CA SER A 218 0.13 8.28 37.53
C SER A 218 -0.52 9.65 37.36
N PHE A 219 -0.59 10.39 38.47
CA PHE A 219 -1.19 11.70 38.64
C PHE A 219 -1.00 12.67 37.45
N PRO A 220 -1.96 13.59 37.22
CA PRO A 220 -1.98 14.44 36.04
C PRO A 220 -0.75 15.36 36.00
N ASN A 221 0.17 15.06 35.09
CA ASN A 221 1.10 16.09 34.64
C ASN A 221 0.29 17.11 33.83
N HIS A 222 0.35 18.36 34.28
CA HIS A 222 -0.36 19.50 33.73
C HIS A 222 0.20 19.86 32.34
N GLU A 223 -0.12 19.07 31.31
CA GLU A 223 0.00 19.51 29.93
C GLU A 223 -1.26 20.30 29.60
N ARG A 224 -1.05 21.63 29.59
CA ARG A 224 -1.95 22.68 29.13
C ARG A 224 -2.81 22.20 27.95
N VAL A 225 -4.06 21.86 28.25
CA VAL A 225 -5.10 21.55 27.27
C VAL A 225 -5.26 22.76 26.37
N THR A 226 -4.72 22.71 25.16
CA THR A 226 -5.23 23.53 24.07
C THR A 226 -6.52 22.85 23.59
N PRO A 227 -7.70 23.48 23.74
CA PRO A 227 -8.94 22.90 23.24
C PRO A 227 -8.85 22.84 21.72
N HIS A 228 -8.91 21.62 21.18
CA HIS A 228 -9.11 21.37 19.76
C HIS A 228 -10.54 21.84 19.43
N VAL A 229 -10.68 23.08 18.99
CA VAL A 229 -11.95 23.60 18.51
C VAL A 229 -12.27 22.89 17.20
N THR A 230 -13.28 22.02 17.23
CA THR A 230 -14.03 21.64 16.03
C THR A 230 -14.81 22.86 15.55
N SER A 231 -14.18 23.69 14.74
CA SER A 231 -14.88 24.72 13.96
C SER A 231 -15.14 24.17 12.56
N THR A 232 -16.34 23.63 12.37
CA THR A 232 -16.98 23.56 11.06
C THR A 232 -17.29 24.98 10.62
N THR A 233 -16.44 25.56 9.77
CA THR A 233 -16.80 26.76 9.00
C THR A 233 -16.25 26.64 7.58
N HIS A 234 -17.16 26.56 6.61
CA HIS A 234 -16.89 26.74 5.19
C HIS A 234 -16.11 28.03 4.94
N GLN A 235 -14.85 27.93 4.51
CA GLN A 235 -14.21 28.92 3.65
C GLN A 235 -13.28 28.21 2.67
N GLN A 236 -13.59 28.36 1.38
CA GLN A 236 -12.77 27.94 0.26
C GLN A 236 -11.42 28.65 0.29
N GLY A 237 -10.36 27.87 0.44
CA GLY A 237 -8.98 28.27 0.18
C GLY A 237 -8.27 27.08 -0.42
N VAL A 238 -8.03 27.12 -1.73
CA VAL A 238 -7.26 26.11 -2.46
C VAL A 238 -5.80 26.25 -2.04
N GLY A 239 -5.39 25.46 -1.06
CA GLY A 239 -4.02 25.30 -0.60
C GLY A 239 -3.89 23.97 0.13
N THR A 240 -3.15 23.05 -0.48
CA THR A 240 -2.69 21.73 0.02
C THR A 240 -2.83 21.47 1.54
N LEU A 241 -3.99 20.99 1.99
CA LEU A 241 -4.27 20.51 3.35
C LEU A 241 -4.37 18.96 3.39
N MET A 242 -3.38 18.25 2.83
CA MET A 242 -3.10 16.85 3.19
C MET A 242 -2.20 16.83 4.44
N GLN A 243 -2.66 17.45 5.53
CA GLN A 243 -3.26 16.84 6.71
C GLN A 243 -2.24 16.15 7.65
N PRO A 244 -2.10 16.63 8.91
CA PRO A 244 -1.13 16.15 9.90
C PRO A 244 -1.05 14.62 10.06
N ALA A 245 -2.11 13.87 9.77
CA ALA A 245 -2.16 12.42 9.96
C ALA A 245 -1.06 11.66 9.18
N ILE A 246 -0.73 12.07 7.95
CA ILE A 246 0.31 11.39 7.16
C ILE A 246 1.68 11.63 7.78
N MET A 247 1.97 12.89 8.15
CA MET A 247 3.22 13.23 8.83
C MET A 247 3.35 12.50 10.17
N ARG A 248 2.25 12.31 10.90
CA ARG A 248 2.21 11.48 12.12
C ARG A 248 2.61 10.03 11.83
N LEU A 249 2.03 9.43 10.80
CA LEU A 249 2.35 8.06 10.38
C LEU A 249 3.82 7.92 9.97
N MET A 250 4.30 8.82 9.10
CA MET A 250 5.71 8.84 8.66
C MET A 250 6.65 8.98 9.85
N LEU A 251 6.35 9.89 10.76
CA LEU A 251 7.21 10.17 11.90
C LEU A 251 7.22 9.00 12.91
N ARG A 252 6.07 8.35 13.14
CA ARG A 252 5.99 7.15 13.98
C ARG A 252 6.73 5.95 13.37
N ASP A 253 6.57 5.70 12.08
CA ASP A 253 7.33 4.65 11.37
C ASP A 253 8.84 4.95 11.39
N ALA A 254 9.24 6.19 11.10
CA ALA A 254 10.64 6.61 11.15
C ALA A 254 11.25 6.39 12.54
N MET A 255 10.58 6.83 13.60
CA MET A 255 11.04 6.62 14.98
C MET A 255 11.19 5.12 15.32
N LEU A 256 10.24 4.29 14.88
CA LEU A 256 10.30 2.84 15.08
C LEU A 256 11.51 2.22 14.37
N ARG A 257 11.72 2.57 13.10
CA ARG A 257 12.87 2.09 12.32
C ARG A 257 14.20 2.54 12.93
N LEU A 258 14.32 3.80 13.30
CA LEU A 258 15.53 4.35 13.91
C LEU A 258 15.91 3.60 15.18
N ARG A 259 14.94 3.39 16.08
CA ARG A 259 15.14 2.63 17.32
C ARG A 259 15.66 1.22 17.05
N ASN A 260 15.09 0.52 16.07
CA ASN A 260 15.48 -0.86 15.77
C ASN A 260 16.80 -0.99 15.00
N ASN A 261 17.33 0.10 14.47
CA ASN A 261 18.58 0.12 13.70
C ASN A 261 19.74 0.81 14.46
N GLY A 262 19.65 0.96 15.78
CA GLY A 262 20.73 1.52 16.60
C GLY A 262 20.81 3.05 16.64
N PHE A 263 19.70 3.73 16.31
CA PHE A 263 19.54 5.19 16.43
C PHE A 263 18.49 5.53 17.51
N THR A 264 18.58 4.87 18.66
CA THR A 264 17.64 5.01 19.77
C THR A 264 17.61 6.43 20.30
N ILE A 265 18.77 7.09 20.44
CA ILE A 265 18.86 8.46 20.95
C ILE A 265 18.14 9.43 20.00
N LEU A 266 18.36 9.29 18.68
CA LEU A 266 17.65 10.10 17.69
C LEU A 266 16.14 9.83 17.75
N SER A 267 15.72 8.56 17.83
CA SER A 267 14.30 8.20 17.91
C SER A 267 13.62 8.85 19.14
N LEU A 268 14.32 8.92 20.27
CA LEU A 268 13.88 9.60 21.49
C LEU A 268 13.80 11.11 21.31
N ALA A 269 14.83 11.72 20.71
CA ALA A 269 14.85 13.16 20.42
C ALA A 269 13.70 13.56 19.48
N MET A 270 13.43 12.76 18.44
CA MET A 270 12.29 12.94 17.54
C MET A 270 10.95 12.82 18.28
N ARG A 271 10.83 11.89 19.24
CA ARG A 271 9.63 11.76 20.07
C ARG A 271 9.41 13.00 20.95
N VAL A 272 10.47 13.57 21.51
CA VAL A 272 10.40 14.81 22.31
C VAL A 272 10.00 16.00 21.44
N LYS A 273 10.51 16.09 20.21
CA LYS A 273 10.22 17.17 19.25
C LYS A 273 9.02 16.91 18.35
N TYR A 274 8.24 15.87 18.63
CA TYR A 274 7.11 15.46 17.81
C TYR A 274 6.11 16.59 17.49
N PRO A 275 5.71 17.46 18.44
CA PRO A 275 4.77 18.56 18.17
C PRO A 275 5.28 19.54 17.11
N GLU A 276 6.59 19.78 17.07
CA GLU A 276 7.19 20.65 16.05
C GLU A 276 7.36 19.89 14.73
N LEU A 277 7.88 18.65 14.78
CA LEU A 277 8.17 17.86 13.59
C LEU A 277 6.92 17.52 12.78
N VAL A 278 5.78 17.28 13.43
CA VAL A 278 4.52 16.93 12.75
C VAL A 278 3.95 18.08 11.90
N THR A 279 4.40 19.32 12.13
CA THR A 279 3.96 20.50 11.37
C THR A 279 4.82 20.77 10.14
N LEU A 280 5.95 20.08 10.00
CA LEU A 280 6.83 20.21 8.85
C LEU A 280 6.24 19.46 7.64
N ALA A 281 6.36 20.07 6.46
CA ALA A 281 5.95 19.44 5.20
C ALA A 281 7.02 18.45 4.70
N ASN A 282 8.29 18.85 4.73
CA ASN A 282 9.44 18.06 4.28
C ASN A 282 10.53 18.10 5.36
N MET A 283 11.14 16.95 5.66
CA MET A 283 12.22 16.83 6.63
C MET A 283 13.23 15.78 6.17
N THR A 284 14.52 16.12 6.24
CA THR A 284 15.62 15.15 6.12
C THR A 284 16.36 15.11 7.45
N VAL A 285 16.55 13.91 7.99
CA VAL A 285 17.21 13.71 9.30
C VAL A 285 18.58 13.09 9.08
N PHE A 286 19.61 13.73 9.61
CA PHE A 286 20.96 13.16 9.70
C PHE A 286 21.25 12.85 11.17
N ALA A 287 21.79 11.66 11.45
CA ALA A 287 22.21 11.29 12.78
C ALA A 287 23.40 10.33 12.76
N LEU A 288 24.14 10.37 13.85
CA LEU A 288 25.10 9.33 14.21
C LEU A 288 24.34 8.21 14.92
N ASP A 289 24.82 6.98 14.77
CA ASP A 289 24.31 5.85 15.56
C ASP A 289 24.68 6.01 17.05
N ASP A 290 23.95 5.29 17.90
CA ASP A 290 24.11 5.37 19.35
C ASP A 290 25.55 5.02 19.79
N VAL A 291 26.21 4.07 19.13
CA VAL A 291 27.58 3.64 19.46
C VAL A 291 28.58 4.75 19.15
N SER A 292 28.48 5.40 17.99
CA SER A 292 29.32 6.53 17.60
C SER A 292 29.20 7.73 18.53
N ILE A 293 28.00 7.96 19.10
CA ILE A 293 27.77 9.04 20.08
C ILE A 293 28.54 8.79 21.39
N PHE A 294 28.58 7.54 21.86
CA PHE A 294 29.25 7.18 23.11
C PHE A 294 30.72 6.80 22.95
N SER A 295 31.16 6.45 21.74
CA SER A 295 32.55 6.01 21.45
C SER A 295 33.53 7.17 21.26
N GLY A 296 33.19 8.36 21.75
CA GLY A 296 33.90 9.62 21.51
C GLY A 296 35.43 9.48 21.43
N SER A 297 35.98 9.92 20.29
CA SER A 297 37.32 10.49 20.13
C SER A 297 38.48 9.77 20.85
N HIS A 298 38.94 8.63 20.34
CA HIS A 298 40.31 8.14 20.63
C HIS A 298 41.28 8.56 19.52
N GLY A 299 41.39 9.87 19.29
CA GLY A 299 42.25 10.46 18.27
C GLY A 299 42.99 11.69 18.76
N ILE A 300 43.64 11.59 19.92
CA ILE A 300 44.81 12.42 20.23
C ILE A 300 45.94 11.43 20.50
N TYR A 301 46.79 11.21 19.49
CA TYR A 301 48.24 11.49 19.50
C TYR A 301 48.82 11.11 18.14
#